data_AF-A0A956RF52-F1
#
_entry.id   AF-A0A956RF52-F1
#
_cell.length_a   1.000
_cell.length_b   1.000
_cell.length_c   1.000
_cell.angle_alpha   90.00
_cell.angle_beta   90.00
_cell.angle_gamma   90.00
#
_symmetry.space_group_name_H-M   'P 1'
#
loop_
_entity.id
_entity.type
_entity.pdbx_description
1 polymer ?
#
loop_
_entity_poly.entity_id
_entity_poly.type
_entity_poly.pdbx_seq_one_letter_code
_entity_poly.pdbx_strand_id
1 'polypeptide(L)'
;GETFTLTPITAARETDLRNVARHILAESAIQEAAYTLAPDSFADSKLLHTIPTGFVLRAYFDQDSPLWQLMSEHARAEYDAAVAENPGASLPAIVASLDVAPADHLVLSPVYLASIDDAVVAAEQAIKDEIAALQSPQTPGGAELLVTAGDDGVLGTEDDHTACALTCPELYAKYFVYVGLLAPRYNAQNEPLPSAFEKISDELRDELGQFHAAYLETIGNLSATLNTGITGMESDFGLDKEQVQALFEPMITWADDLATIDYDTLLYAILPDWIIALDTAMQTVGINVDIAAIVAAVFEPIIAPIKEAIYQGFIAQAEVFLEDLIAEVEALKDEVKSEYEGRLSAAAHPELDGHALDHFYTSGLFAHSFNIAAAAIANHEVVLPVGDPSAGPASFDASYSPSWMQAGLCPHLAGAIFPLGLDVAGALSVREGGQDYPATLTEDSPVECHDGSLSAFADAPTAASCVVTPLAALLLDPVGSVSRAYPPSLAAGPLGCEGVVVPGLPEPEPGGTDSDSDSDGGTETSGGSDGGSETSAGTSAGTSAGPGTDASGGTDSG
;
A
#
# COMPACT_ATOMS: atom_id res chain seq x y z
N GLY A 1 11.55 4.24 -0.13
CA GLY A 1 10.28 4.82 0.41
C GLY A 1 9.30 5.05 -0.71
N GLU A 2 9.61 6.00 -1.60
CA GLU A 2 8.91 6.20 -2.88
C GLU A 2 9.07 5.00 -3.84
N THR A 3 10.04 4.12 -3.58
CA THR A 3 10.25 2.85 -4.28
C THR A 3 9.00 1.96 -4.42
N PHE A 4 8.00 2.09 -3.53
CA PHE A 4 6.73 1.34 -3.61
C PHE A 4 5.62 2.03 -4.43
N THR A 5 5.76 3.31 -4.81
CA THR A 5 4.89 3.91 -5.85
C THR A 5 5.31 3.48 -7.26
N LEU A 6 6.28 2.56 -7.37
CA LEU A 6 6.77 2.03 -8.64
C LEU A 6 6.09 0.72 -9.07
N THR A 7 5.36 0.06 -8.18
CA THR A 7 4.39 -1.00 -8.54
C THR A 7 3.11 -0.36 -9.06
N PRO A 8 2.70 -0.63 -10.31
CA PRO A 8 1.48 -0.06 -10.87
C PRO A 8 0.23 -0.71 -10.29
N ILE A 9 -0.86 0.07 -10.23
CA ILE A 9 -2.13 -0.21 -9.51
C ILE A 9 -2.92 -1.43 -10.06
N THR A 10 -2.42 -2.14 -11.08
CA THR A 10 -3.12 -3.27 -11.74
C THR A 10 -2.12 -4.33 -12.19
N ALA A 11 -2.48 -5.62 -12.05
CA ALA A 11 -1.63 -6.76 -12.40
C ALA A 11 -1.16 -6.77 -13.86
N ALA A 12 -1.90 -6.12 -14.76
CA ALA A 12 -1.55 -6.01 -16.18
C ALA A 12 -0.32 -5.12 -16.49
N ARG A 13 0.32 -4.52 -15.48
CA ARG A 13 1.35 -3.47 -15.68
C ARG A 13 2.70 -3.74 -15.03
N GLU A 14 2.85 -4.80 -14.24
CA GLU A 14 4.05 -5.16 -13.44
C GLU A 14 5.26 -5.64 -14.29
N THR A 15 5.46 -5.08 -15.49
CA THR A 15 6.29 -5.73 -16.52
C THR A 15 7.80 -5.49 -16.43
N ASP A 16 8.30 -4.63 -15.54
CA ASP A 16 9.74 -4.39 -15.38
C ASP A 16 10.12 -3.81 -13.98
N LEU A 17 11.02 -4.48 -13.25
CA LEU A 17 11.60 -4.02 -11.98
C LEU A 17 12.82 -3.09 -12.16
N ARG A 18 13.34 -2.95 -13.38
CA ARG A 18 14.56 -2.17 -13.69
C ARG A 18 14.52 -0.73 -13.18
N ASN A 19 13.36 -0.08 -13.21
CA ASN A 19 13.22 1.29 -12.69
C ASN A 19 13.30 1.33 -11.15
N VAL A 20 12.72 0.34 -10.48
CA VAL A 20 12.75 0.14 -9.02
C VAL A 20 14.18 -0.05 -8.55
N ALA A 21 14.88 -0.98 -9.19
CA ALA A 21 16.29 -1.28 -8.93
C ALA A 21 17.20 -0.08 -9.20
N ARG A 22 16.96 0.69 -10.28
CA ARG A 22 17.72 1.93 -10.57
C ARG A 22 17.50 3.01 -9.53
N HIS A 23 16.29 3.17 -8.99
CA HIS A 23 16.02 4.09 -7.88
C HIS A 23 16.78 3.70 -6.62
N ILE A 24 16.72 2.43 -6.22
CA ILE A 24 17.47 1.88 -5.07
C ILE A 24 18.97 2.17 -5.21
N LEU A 25 19.55 1.85 -6.37
CA LEU A 25 20.98 2.06 -6.63
C LEU A 25 21.40 3.54 -6.59
N ALA A 26 20.51 4.46 -6.99
CA ALA A 26 20.75 5.90 -6.92
C ALA A 26 20.61 6.45 -5.47
N GLU A 27 19.57 6.05 -4.73
CA GLU A 27 19.39 6.37 -3.31
C GLU A 27 20.58 5.87 -2.48
N SER A 28 21.02 4.63 -2.71
CA SER A 28 22.15 4.02 -2.01
C SER A 28 23.48 4.71 -2.30
N ALA A 29 23.70 5.23 -3.52
CA ALA A 29 24.88 6.05 -3.81
C ALA A 29 24.86 7.40 -3.06
N ILE A 30 23.70 8.02 -2.89
CA ILE A 30 23.54 9.24 -2.08
C ILE A 30 23.81 8.92 -0.59
N GLN A 31 23.31 7.79 -0.10
CA GLN A 31 23.54 7.32 1.27
C GLN A 31 25.02 6.97 1.53
N GLU A 32 25.70 6.30 0.59
CA GLU A 32 27.13 5.96 0.63
C GLU A 32 28.00 7.22 0.72
N ALA A 33 27.67 8.26 -0.05
CA ALA A 33 28.34 9.56 -0.02
C ALA A 33 28.15 10.29 1.33
N ALA A 34 26.91 10.36 1.82
CA ALA A 34 26.59 10.94 3.12
C ALA A 34 27.32 10.22 4.26
N TYR A 35 27.34 8.88 4.23
CA TYR A 35 28.06 8.04 5.19
C TYR A 35 29.56 8.28 5.18
N THR A 36 30.17 8.36 4.00
CA THR A 36 31.62 8.57 3.83
C THR A 36 32.08 9.88 4.44
N LEU A 37 31.26 10.93 4.36
CA LEU A 37 31.57 12.25 4.89
C LEU A 37 31.22 12.41 6.39
N ALA A 38 30.22 11.69 6.91
CA ALA A 38 29.85 11.75 8.33
C ALA A 38 29.31 10.40 8.87
N PRO A 39 30.16 9.39 9.10
CA PRO A 39 29.72 8.04 9.49
C PRO A 39 29.00 8.00 10.85
N ASP A 40 29.35 8.90 11.77
CA ASP A 40 28.69 9.05 13.07
C ASP A 40 27.19 9.40 12.96
N SER A 41 26.75 9.96 11.82
CA SER A 41 25.33 10.24 11.53
C SER A 41 24.51 8.96 11.31
N PHE A 42 25.16 7.84 10.98
CA PHE A 42 24.57 6.55 10.62
C PHE A 42 24.75 5.47 11.70
N ALA A 43 25.11 5.86 12.93
CA ALA A 43 25.11 4.92 14.06
C ALA A 43 23.67 4.48 14.41
N ASP A 44 23.47 3.24 14.89
CA ASP A 44 22.15 2.66 15.21
C ASP A 44 21.22 3.61 15.99
N SER A 45 21.77 4.34 16.97
CA SER A 45 21.02 5.31 17.79
C SER A 45 20.46 6.53 17.05
N LYS A 46 20.84 6.71 15.78
CA LYS A 46 20.40 7.77 14.86
C LYS A 46 19.44 7.25 13.78
N LEU A 47 19.60 5.99 13.39
CA LEU A 47 18.77 5.33 12.38
C LEU A 47 17.56 4.60 12.98
N LEU A 48 17.46 4.49 14.31
CA LEU A 48 16.35 3.81 15.00
C LEU A 48 14.97 4.29 14.53
N HIS A 49 14.32 3.46 13.70
CA HIS A 49 12.95 3.64 13.24
C HIS A 49 12.00 2.75 14.05
N THR A 50 11.15 3.36 14.86
CA THR A 50 10.13 2.65 15.65
C THR A 50 8.77 2.81 15.00
N ILE A 51 8.24 1.73 14.42
CA ILE A 51 6.88 1.70 13.87
C ILE A 51 5.87 1.80 15.02
N PRO A 52 4.92 2.75 15.00
CA PRO A 52 3.93 2.88 16.05
C PRO A 52 2.79 1.88 15.83
N THR A 53 3.05 0.58 16.03
CA THR A 53 2.15 -0.56 15.72
C THR A 53 0.69 -0.31 16.10
N GLY A 54 0.43 0.15 17.33
CA GLY A 54 -0.93 0.43 17.79
C GLY A 54 -1.63 1.61 17.12
N PHE A 55 -0.90 2.57 16.54
CA PHE A 55 -1.46 3.59 15.65
C PHE A 55 -1.77 2.98 14.28
N VAL A 56 -0.83 2.20 13.72
CA VAL A 56 -1.00 1.58 12.40
C VAL A 56 -2.24 0.69 12.35
N LEU A 57 -2.40 -0.24 13.31
CA LEU A 57 -3.57 -1.11 13.40
C LEU A 57 -4.90 -0.33 13.40
N ARG A 58 -5.03 0.67 14.28
CA ARG A 58 -6.28 1.47 14.41
C ARG A 58 -6.55 2.45 13.27
N ALA A 59 -5.54 2.78 12.47
CA ALA A 59 -5.68 3.73 11.37
C ALA A 59 -5.84 3.04 10.01
N TYR A 60 -5.11 1.94 9.79
CA TYR A 60 -4.96 1.29 8.48
C TYR A 60 -5.61 -0.11 8.39
N PHE A 61 -5.98 -0.75 9.50
CA PHE A 61 -6.57 -2.11 9.50
C PHE A 61 -7.89 -2.23 10.28
N ASP A 62 -8.35 -1.16 10.92
CA ASP A 62 -9.66 -1.05 11.54
C ASP A 62 -10.69 -0.58 10.49
N GLN A 63 -11.74 -1.37 10.24
CA GLN A 63 -12.77 -1.06 9.22
C GLN A 63 -13.62 0.17 9.58
N ASP A 64 -13.67 0.56 10.86
CA ASP A 64 -14.33 1.79 11.32
C ASP A 64 -13.42 3.03 11.17
N SER A 65 -12.16 2.87 10.77
CA SER A 65 -11.24 3.98 10.51
C SER A 65 -11.61 4.76 9.24
N PRO A 66 -11.73 6.10 9.30
CA PRO A 66 -11.91 6.92 8.09
C PRO A 66 -10.78 6.76 7.07
N LEU A 67 -9.57 6.40 7.51
CA LEU A 67 -8.43 6.19 6.62
C LEU A 67 -8.50 4.83 5.91
N TRP A 68 -8.90 3.76 6.61
CA TRP A 68 -9.16 2.47 5.97
C TRP A 68 -10.31 2.58 4.98
N GLN A 69 -11.39 3.29 5.32
CA GLN A 69 -12.53 3.49 4.41
C GLN A 69 -12.12 4.23 3.13
N LEU A 70 -11.23 5.22 3.22
CA LEU A 70 -10.68 5.91 2.05
C LEU A 70 -9.73 5.02 1.23
N MET A 71 -8.85 4.25 1.88
CA MET A 71 -7.87 3.40 1.18
C MET A 71 -8.51 2.17 0.54
N SER A 72 -9.55 1.60 1.16
CA SER A 72 -10.21 0.38 0.71
C SER A 72 -11.30 0.62 -0.34
N GLU A 73 -11.71 1.86 -0.62
CA GLU A 73 -12.90 2.18 -1.43
C GLU A 73 -12.94 1.42 -2.77
N HIS A 74 -11.85 1.46 -3.54
CA HIS A 74 -11.74 0.76 -4.82
C HIS A 74 -11.71 -0.76 -4.65
N ALA A 75 -10.74 -1.28 -3.89
CA ALA A 75 -10.56 -2.71 -3.66
C ALA A 75 -11.82 -3.39 -3.10
N ARG A 76 -12.55 -2.68 -2.23
CA ARG A 76 -13.81 -3.15 -1.64
C ARG A 76 -14.94 -3.17 -2.65
N ALA A 77 -15.02 -2.18 -3.55
CA ALA A 77 -15.99 -2.18 -4.64
C ALA A 77 -15.77 -3.36 -5.60
N GLU A 78 -14.52 -3.67 -5.96
CA GLU A 78 -14.17 -4.85 -6.76
C GLU A 78 -14.52 -6.16 -6.04
N TYR A 79 -14.20 -6.28 -4.75
CA TYR A 79 -14.56 -7.44 -3.94
C TYR A 79 -16.08 -7.65 -3.85
N ASP A 80 -16.84 -6.60 -3.51
CA ASP A 80 -18.31 -6.68 -3.38
C ASP A 80 -18.96 -6.99 -4.75
N ALA A 81 -18.38 -6.51 -5.86
CA ALA A 81 -18.82 -6.84 -7.22
C ALA A 81 -18.55 -8.31 -7.57
N ALA A 82 -17.33 -8.81 -7.33
CA ALA A 82 -16.98 -10.21 -7.60
C ALA A 82 -17.85 -11.20 -6.80
N VAL A 83 -18.17 -10.88 -5.54
CA VAL A 83 -19.11 -11.65 -4.71
C VAL A 83 -20.53 -11.62 -5.27
N ALA A 84 -20.99 -10.47 -5.79
CA ALA A 84 -22.32 -10.34 -6.38
C ALA A 84 -22.45 -11.08 -7.73
N GLU A 85 -21.38 -11.15 -8.52
CA GLU A 85 -21.34 -11.92 -9.78
C GLU A 85 -21.20 -13.43 -9.56
N ASN A 86 -20.52 -13.85 -8.49
CA ASN A 86 -20.22 -15.26 -8.18
C ASN A 86 -20.82 -15.69 -6.83
N PRO A 87 -22.16 -15.63 -6.64
CA PRO A 87 -22.80 -15.92 -5.36
C PRO A 87 -22.55 -17.37 -4.92
N GLY A 88 -21.86 -17.55 -3.79
CA GLY A 88 -21.51 -18.86 -3.24
C GLY A 88 -20.18 -19.44 -3.76
N ALA A 89 -19.37 -18.67 -4.48
CA ALA A 89 -17.96 -19.03 -4.69
C ALA A 89 -17.16 -18.98 -3.38
N SER A 90 -16.08 -19.76 -3.28
CA SER A 90 -15.18 -19.72 -2.13
C SER A 90 -14.32 -18.46 -2.13
N LEU A 91 -13.84 -18.05 -0.96
CA LEU A 91 -13.00 -16.86 -0.84
C LEU A 91 -11.75 -16.88 -1.77
N PRO A 92 -10.98 -17.99 -1.91
CA PRO A 92 -9.90 -18.09 -2.89
C PRO A 92 -10.36 -17.86 -4.33
N ALA A 93 -11.55 -18.34 -4.70
CA ALA A 93 -12.08 -18.14 -6.05
C ALA A 93 -12.51 -16.69 -6.30
N ILE A 94 -13.04 -16.00 -5.28
CA ILE A 94 -13.28 -14.55 -5.33
C ILE A 94 -11.95 -13.80 -5.45
N VAL A 95 -11.00 -14.04 -4.54
CA VAL A 95 -9.69 -13.36 -4.49
C VAL A 95 -8.90 -13.53 -5.79
N ALA A 96 -8.87 -14.74 -6.35
CA ALA A 96 -8.21 -15.02 -7.64
C ALA A 96 -8.95 -14.45 -8.86
N SER A 97 -10.13 -13.84 -8.69
CA SER A 97 -10.89 -13.16 -9.74
C SER A 97 -10.82 -11.62 -9.67
N LEU A 98 -10.25 -11.06 -8.61
CA LEU A 98 -10.10 -9.60 -8.45
C LEU A 98 -8.98 -9.07 -9.36
N ASP A 99 -9.22 -7.97 -10.07
CA ASP A 99 -8.19 -7.20 -10.77
C ASP A 99 -7.70 -6.05 -9.87
N VAL A 100 -7.07 -6.40 -8.75
CA VAL A 100 -6.54 -5.46 -7.75
C VAL A 100 -5.05 -5.74 -7.49
N ALA A 101 -4.33 -4.76 -6.94
CA ALA A 101 -2.90 -4.92 -6.67
C ALA A 101 -2.63 -5.79 -5.42
N PRO A 102 -1.42 -6.35 -5.24
CA PRO A 102 -1.05 -7.08 -4.02
C PRO A 102 -1.24 -6.27 -2.72
N ALA A 103 -1.04 -4.94 -2.80
CA ALA A 103 -1.29 -4.02 -1.69
C ALA A 103 -2.79 -3.88 -1.34
N ASP A 104 -3.68 -4.01 -2.33
CA ASP A 104 -5.12 -3.95 -2.11
C ASP A 104 -5.63 -5.22 -1.42
N HIS A 105 -5.06 -6.40 -1.74
CA HIS A 105 -5.36 -7.62 -0.98
C HIS A 105 -4.96 -7.49 0.50
N LEU A 106 -3.86 -6.78 0.83
CA LEU A 106 -3.50 -6.47 2.21
C LEU A 106 -4.53 -5.54 2.87
N VAL A 107 -5.01 -4.50 2.18
CA VAL A 107 -6.07 -3.60 2.68
C VAL A 107 -7.41 -4.33 2.87
N LEU A 108 -7.69 -5.33 2.03
CA LEU A 108 -8.87 -6.21 2.13
C LEU A 108 -8.74 -7.33 3.18
N SER A 109 -7.56 -7.56 3.77
CA SER A 109 -7.39 -8.62 4.78
C SER A 109 -8.37 -8.55 5.97
N PRO A 110 -8.83 -7.38 6.49
CA PRO A 110 -9.90 -7.35 7.51
C PRO A 110 -11.25 -7.89 7.01
N VAL A 111 -11.53 -7.79 5.70
CA VAL A 111 -12.74 -8.32 5.05
C VAL A 111 -12.65 -9.84 4.91
N TYR A 112 -11.48 -10.35 4.51
CA TYR A 112 -11.20 -11.79 4.45
C TYR A 112 -11.31 -12.44 5.83
N LEU A 113 -10.71 -11.80 6.85
CA LEU A 113 -10.80 -12.24 8.24
C LEU A 113 -12.25 -12.19 8.75
N ALA A 114 -13.02 -11.13 8.45
CA ALA A 114 -14.43 -11.04 8.84
C ALA A 114 -15.33 -12.14 8.23
N SER A 115 -14.93 -12.75 7.10
CA SER A 115 -15.67 -13.87 6.50
C SER A 115 -15.71 -15.12 7.39
N ILE A 116 -14.85 -15.21 8.43
CA ILE A 116 -14.92 -16.31 9.41
C ILE A 116 -16.29 -16.40 10.09
N ASP A 117 -16.92 -15.28 10.45
CA ASP A 117 -18.13 -15.33 11.27
C ASP A 117 -19.29 -15.97 10.50
N ASP A 118 -19.44 -15.63 9.22
CA ASP A 118 -20.39 -16.28 8.32
C ASP A 118 -20.07 -17.77 8.11
N ALA A 119 -18.79 -18.12 7.98
CA ALA A 119 -18.34 -19.50 7.80
C ALA A 119 -18.54 -20.36 9.07
N VAL A 120 -18.30 -19.82 10.27
CA VAL A 120 -18.56 -20.45 11.56
C VAL A 120 -20.06 -20.68 11.75
N VAL A 121 -20.90 -19.70 11.45
CA VAL A 121 -22.37 -19.84 11.51
C VAL A 121 -22.86 -20.91 10.53
N ALA A 122 -22.30 -20.95 9.32
CA ALA A 122 -22.61 -21.98 8.32
C ALA A 122 -22.18 -23.39 8.78
N ALA A 123 -21.00 -23.53 9.38
CA ALA A 123 -20.50 -24.80 9.90
C ALA A 123 -21.33 -25.30 11.09
N GLU A 124 -21.72 -24.42 12.02
CA GLU A 124 -22.60 -24.78 13.14
C GLU A 124 -23.96 -25.30 12.64
N GLN A 125 -24.53 -24.65 11.61
CA GLN A 125 -25.77 -25.10 10.99
C GLN A 125 -25.61 -26.42 10.24
N ALA A 126 -24.49 -26.63 9.53
CA ALA A 126 -24.19 -27.89 8.85
C ALA A 126 -24.07 -29.07 9.84
N ILE A 127 -23.48 -28.85 11.03
CA ILE A 127 -23.45 -29.86 12.10
C ILE A 127 -24.87 -30.18 12.58
N LYS A 128 -25.70 -29.17 12.83
CA LYS A 128 -27.11 -29.36 13.26
C LYS A 128 -27.93 -30.14 12.22
N ASP A 129 -27.76 -29.81 10.95
CA ASP A 129 -28.46 -30.47 9.84
C ASP A 129 -27.99 -31.93 9.67
N GLU A 130 -26.70 -32.21 9.83
CA GLU A 130 -26.17 -33.59 9.79
C GLU A 130 -26.60 -34.41 11.01
N ILE A 131 -26.64 -33.83 12.22
CA ILE A 131 -27.22 -34.49 13.40
C ILE A 131 -28.68 -34.88 13.12
N ALA A 132 -29.49 -33.95 12.60
CA ALA A 132 -30.88 -34.22 12.25
C ALA A 132 -31.01 -35.29 11.13
N ALA A 133 -30.08 -35.32 10.18
CA ALA A 133 -30.00 -36.35 9.16
C ALA A 133 -29.68 -37.74 9.75
N LEU A 134 -28.68 -37.82 10.64
CA LEU A 134 -28.25 -39.06 11.33
C LEU A 134 -29.30 -39.58 12.33
N GLN A 135 -30.12 -38.71 12.92
CA GLN A 135 -31.27 -39.10 13.75
C GLN A 135 -32.49 -39.57 12.93
N SER A 136 -32.52 -39.33 11.62
CA SER A 136 -33.67 -39.63 10.77
C SER A 136 -33.57 -41.00 10.10
N PRO A 137 -34.46 -41.97 10.40
CA PRO A 137 -34.46 -43.30 9.75
C PRO A 137 -34.82 -43.27 8.26
N GLN A 138 -35.03 -42.08 7.67
CA GLN A 138 -35.33 -41.89 6.26
C GLN A 138 -34.10 -41.44 5.44
N THR A 139 -32.99 -41.09 6.09
CA THR A 139 -31.71 -40.87 5.43
C THR A 139 -30.93 -42.20 5.39
N PRO A 140 -29.98 -42.39 4.46
CA PRO A 140 -29.13 -43.59 4.46
C PRO A 140 -28.35 -43.76 5.77
N GLY A 141 -27.73 -42.68 6.26
CA GLY A 141 -26.95 -42.70 7.50
C GLY A 141 -27.79 -42.98 8.74
N GLY A 142 -28.96 -42.36 8.89
CA GLY A 142 -29.84 -42.59 10.04
C GLY A 142 -30.60 -43.91 10.00
N ALA A 143 -30.87 -44.46 8.81
CA ALA A 143 -31.41 -45.82 8.65
C ALA A 143 -30.39 -46.92 9.00
N GLU A 144 -29.09 -46.62 8.91
CA GLU A 144 -28.01 -47.48 9.38
C GLU A 144 -27.73 -47.26 10.88
N LEU A 145 -27.62 -45.99 11.30
CA LEU A 145 -27.30 -45.60 12.68
C LEU A 145 -28.37 -46.05 13.68
N LEU A 146 -29.65 -45.81 13.38
CA LEU A 146 -30.79 -46.17 14.23
C LEU A 146 -30.59 -45.76 15.71
N VAL A 147 -30.15 -44.52 15.93
CA VAL A 147 -30.00 -43.97 17.29
C VAL A 147 -31.37 -43.72 17.92
N THR A 148 -31.48 -44.04 19.21
CA THR A 148 -32.66 -43.85 20.03
C THR A 148 -32.27 -43.28 21.38
N ALA A 149 -33.13 -42.41 21.91
CA ALA A 149 -32.98 -41.76 23.21
C ALA A 149 -32.59 -42.74 24.32
N GLY A 150 -31.70 -42.29 25.20
CA GLY A 150 -31.25 -43.03 26.37
C GLY A 150 -32.29 -43.19 27.48
N ASP A 151 -31.83 -43.59 28.66
CA ASP A 151 -32.65 -43.71 29.86
C ASP A 151 -33.15 -42.32 30.36
N ASP A 152 -32.46 -41.23 30.00
CA ASP A 152 -32.90 -39.86 30.28
C ASP A 152 -34.05 -39.37 29.35
N GLY A 153 -34.30 -40.08 28.25
CA GLY A 153 -35.33 -39.77 27.26
C GLY A 153 -35.01 -38.62 26.30
N VAL A 154 -33.77 -38.15 26.29
CA VAL A 154 -33.22 -37.13 25.38
C VAL A 154 -32.49 -37.84 24.22
N LEU A 155 -32.43 -37.19 23.06
CA LEU A 155 -31.60 -37.63 21.92
C LEU A 155 -30.37 -36.71 21.84
N GLY A 156 -29.20 -37.29 21.64
CA GLY A 156 -27.93 -36.57 21.62
C GLY A 156 -27.28 -36.46 23.00
N THR A 157 -27.29 -37.55 23.77
CA THR A 157 -26.70 -37.64 25.11
C THR A 157 -25.79 -38.86 25.25
N GLU A 158 -24.96 -38.90 26.30
CA GLU A 158 -24.01 -40.00 26.55
C GLU A 158 -24.69 -41.39 26.64
N ASP A 159 -25.95 -41.43 27.07
CA ASP A 159 -26.74 -42.64 27.27
C ASP A 159 -27.59 -43.06 26.05
N ASP A 160 -27.51 -42.36 24.92
CA ASP A 160 -28.14 -42.77 23.65
C ASP A 160 -27.73 -44.21 23.27
N HIS A 161 -28.64 -44.93 22.62
CA HIS A 161 -28.42 -46.31 22.18
C HIS A 161 -28.59 -46.43 20.67
N THR A 162 -27.78 -47.27 20.02
CA THR A 162 -27.83 -47.51 18.56
C THR A 162 -27.60 -48.98 18.25
N ALA A 163 -28.23 -49.45 17.18
CA ALA A 163 -28.13 -50.82 16.72
C ALA A 163 -26.76 -51.19 16.11
N CYS A 164 -25.89 -50.22 15.81
CA CYS A 164 -24.70 -50.45 14.98
C CYS A 164 -23.36 -49.97 15.59
N ALA A 165 -23.27 -49.68 16.89
CA ALA A 165 -22.04 -49.23 17.56
C ALA A 165 -20.75 -50.05 17.27
N LEU A 166 -20.88 -51.35 16.92
CA LEU A 166 -19.78 -52.23 16.55
C LEU A 166 -19.74 -52.61 15.04
N THR A 167 -20.67 -52.09 14.24
CA THR A 167 -20.82 -52.43 12.80
C THR A 167 -20.84 -51.21 11.88
N CYS A 168 -21.02 -49.99 12.40
CA CYS A 168 -21.00 -48.71 11.68
C CYS A 168 -20.08 -47.65 12.35
N PRO A 169 -18.91 -48.01 12.91
CA PRO A 169 -18.22 -47.18 13.92
C PRO A 169 -17.92 -45.74 13.51
N GLU A 170 -17.68 -45.49 12.21
CA GLU A 170 -17.49 -44.13 11.67
C GLU A 170 -18.76 -43.26 11.78
N LEU A 171 -19.95 -43.80 11.44
CA LEU A 171 -21.23 -43.10 11.59
C LEU A 171 -21.59 -42.87 13.06
N TYR A 172 -21.31 -43.87 13.91
CA TYR A 172 -21.48 -43.76 15.36
C TYR A 172 -20.63 -42.59 15.89
N ALA A 173 -19.32 -42.62 15.63
CA ALA A 173 -18.40 -41.61 16.13
C ALA A 173 -18.73 -40.22 15.58
N LYS A 174 -19.04 -40.09 14.28
CA LYS A 174 -19.44 -38.82 13.67
C LYS A 174 -20.65 -38.21 14.38
N TYR A 175 -21.71 -38.99 14.62
CA TYR A 175 -22.90 -38.52 15.35
C TYR A 175 -22.54 -38.00 16.75
N PHE A 176 -21.84 -38.81 17.55
CA PHE A 176 -21.55 -38.46 18.92
C PHE A 176 -20.55 -37.31 19.04
N VAL A 177 -19.53 -37.22 18.17
CA VAL A 177 -18.61 -36.07 18.12
C VAL A 177 -19.36 -34.78 17.75
N TYR A 178 -20.25 -34.82 16.75
CA TYR A 178 -21.05 -33.65 16.35
C TYR A 178 -21.99 -33.19 17.46
N VAL A 179 -22.64 -34.12 18.14
CA VAL A 179 -23.44 -33.87 19.35
C VAL A 179 -22.57 -33.27 20.46
N GLY A 180 -21.41 -33.87 20.76
CA GLY A 180 -20.48 -33.42 21.79
C GLY A 180 -19.86 -32.05 21.51
N LEU A 181 -19.70 -31.68 20.24
CA LEU A 181 -19.26 -30.36 19.81
C LEU A 181 -20.25 -29.25 20.21
N LEU A 182 -21.55 -29.52 20.06
CA LEU A 182 -22.64 -28.56 20.37
C LEU A 182 -23.20 -28.71 21.79
N ALA A 183 -22.81 -29.74 22.53
CA ALA A 183 -23.32 -30.02 23.86
C ALA A 183 -22.95 -28.90 24.86
N PRO A 184 -23.84 -28.56 25.82
CA PRO A 184 -23.54 -27.57 26.85
C PRO A 184 -22.44 -28.09 27.77
N ARG A 185 -21.39 -27.28 27.95
CA ARG A 185 -20.26 -27.58 28.83
C ARG A 185 -20.42 -26.90 30.18
N TYR A 186 -19.83 -27.49 31.21
CA TYR A 186 -19.88 -26.97 32.58
C TYR A 186 -18.53 -27.11 33.27
N ASN A 187 -18.16 -26.15 34.11
CA ASN A 187 -16.95 -26.27 34.93
C ASN A 187 -17.19 -27.14 36.18
N ALA A 188 -16.15 -27.36 36.98
CA ALA A 188 -16.22 -28.14 38.22
C ALA A 188 -17.14 -27.53 39.32
N GLN A 189 -17.66 -26.32 39.11
CA GLN A 189 -18.60 -25.62 39.96
C GLN A 189 -20.04 -25.66 39.38
N ASN A 190 -20.25 -26.37 38.27
CA ASN A 190 -21.52 -26.47 37.52
C ASN A 190 -21.98 -25.12 36.92
N GLU A 191 -21.05 -24.23 36.62
CA GLU A 191 -21.30 -22.99 35.87
C GLU A 191 -21.16 -23.28 34.36
N PRO A 192 -22.04 -22.71 33.50
CA PRO A 192 -22.02 -22.98 32.07
C PRO A 192 -20.76 -22.40 31.42
N LEU A 193 -20.20 -23.17 30.48
CA LEU A 193 -19.10 -22.79 29.60
C LEU A 193 -19.62 -22.76 28.14
N PRO A 194 -18.94 -22.03 27.23
CA PRO A 194 -19.16 -22.20 25.80
C PRO A 194 -19.03 -23.67 25.40
N SER A 195 -19.84 -24.09 24.43
CA SER A 195 -19.75 -25.39 23.77
C SER A 195 -18.35 -25.61 23.20
N ALA A 196 -18.03 -26.86 22.84
CA ALA A 196 -16.73 -27.14 22.27
C ALA A 196 -16.56 -26.46 20.90
N PHE A 197 -17.62 -26.44 20.09
CA PHE A 197 -17.65 -25.72 18.82
C PHE A 197 -17.41 -24.21 18.98
N GLU A 198 -18.09 -23.55 19.93
CA GLU A 198 -17.88 -22.12 20.20
C GLU A 198 -16.44 -21.85 20.63
N LYS A 199 -15.87 -22.64 21.56
CA LYS A 199 -14.50 -22.40 22.04
C LYS A 199 -13.43 -22.64 20.96
N ILE A 200 -13.62 -23.63 20.08
CA ILE A 200 -12.73 -23.85 18.91
C ILE A 200 -12.85 -22.66 17.94
N SER A 201 -14.08 -22.22 17.66
CA SER A 201 -14.33 -21.07 16.78
C SER A 201 -13.72 -19.77 17.32
N ASP A 202 -13.76 -19.56 18.64
CA ASP A 202 -13.14 -18.40 19.29
C ASP A 202 -11.61 -18.48 19.26
N GLU A 203 -11.00 -19.65 19.44
CA GLU A 203 -9.54 -19.80 19.28
C GLU A 203 -9.13 -19.52 17.84
N LEU A 204 -9.88 -20.03 16.86
CA LEU A 204 -9.62 -19.78 15.44
C LEU A 204 -9.74 -18.29 15.07
N ARG A 205 -10.69 -17.56 15.67
CA ARG A 205 -10.79 -16.09 15.54
C ARG A 205 -9.55 -15.39 16.11
N ASP A 206 -9.11 -15.81 17.29
CA ASP A 206 -7.95 -15.23 17.97
C ASP A 206 -6.64 -15.49 17.18
N GLU A 207 -6.46 -16.69 16.62
CA GLU A 207 -5.33 -17.07 15.76
C GLU A 207 -5.32 -16.31 14.43
N LEU A 208 -6.44 -16.29 13.69
CA LEU A 208 -6.58 -15.51 12.46
C LEU A 208 -6.38 -14.01 12.71
N GLY A 209 -6.85 -13.51 13.85
CA GLY A 209 -6.64 -12.14 14.31
C GLY A 209 -5.18 -11.76 14.54
N GLN A 210 -4.25 -12.72 14.67
CA GLN A 210 -2.81 -12.42 14.76
C GLN A 210 -2.19 -12.01 13.42
N PHE A 211 -2.87 -12.16 12.27
CA PHE A 211 -2.32 -11.83 10.95
C PHE A 211 -1.71 -10.43 10.89
N HIS A 212 -2.44 -9.40 11.32
CA HIS A 212 -1.94 -8.02 11.29
C HIS A 212 -0.80 -7.78 12.27
N ALA A 213 -0.72 -8.55 13.36
CA ALA A 213 0.40 -8.48 14.30
C ALA A 213 1.67 -9.09 13.67
N ALA A 214 1.57 -10.30 13.10
CA ALA A 214 2.65 -10.97 12.38
C ALA A 214 3.15 -10.17 11.17
N TYR A 215 2.23 -9.54 10.43
CA TYR A 215 2.57 -8.61 9.36
C TYR A 215 3.39 -7.41 9.87
N LEU A 216 2.91 -6.72 10.92
CA LEU A 216 3.62 -5.55 11.46
C LEU A 216 4.93 -5.91 12.16
N GLU A 217 5.06 -7.13 12.70
CA GLU A 217 6.34 -7.66 13.18
C GLU A 217 7.31 -7.92 12.01
N THR A 218 6.85 -8.50 10.91
CA THR A 218 7.65 -8.68 9.67
C THR A 218 8.14 -7.34 9.11
N ILE A 219 7.24 -6.34 8.98
CA ILE A 219 7.63 -4.99 8.55
C ILE A 219 8.55 -4.33 9.58
N GLY A 220 8.36 -4.59 10.88
CA GLY A 220 9.27 -4.16 11.94
C GLY A 220 10.68 -4.75 11.79
N ASN A 221 10.78 -6.04 11.48
CA ASN A 221 12.03 -6.76 11.27
C ASN A 221 12.74 -6.28 10.00
N LEU A 222 12.02 -6.17 8.87
CA LEU A 222 12.53 -5.58 7.62
C LEU A 222 13.04 -4.15 7.86
N SER A 223 12.23 -3.30 8.49
CA SER A 223 12.60 -1.92 8.82
C SER A 223 13.81 -1.86 9.77
N ALA A 224 13.91 -2.75 10.76
CA ALA A 224 15.04 -2.77 11.68
C ALA A 224 16.33 -3.15 10.95
N THR A 225 16.29 -4.18 10.09
CA THR A 225 17.45 -4.61 9.30
C THR A 225 17.91 -3.52 8.32
N LEU A 226 16.98 -2.94 7.55
CA LEU A 226 17.27 -1.85 6.60
C LEU A 226 17.76 -0.56 7.27
N ASN A 227 17.54 -0.38 8.59
CA ASN A 227 18.02 0.75 9.37
C ASN A 227 19.14 0.37 10.37
N THR A 228 19.80 -0.79 10.19
CA THR A 228 21.03 -1.09 10.94
C THR A 228 22.16 -0.14 10.56
N GLY A 229 23.05 0.15 11.51
CA GLY A 229 24.19 1.04 11.27
C GLY A 229 25.11 0.50 10.18
N ILE A 230 25.40 1.35 9.19
CA ILE A 230 26.25 1.00 8.04
C ILE A 230 27.66 0.67 8.55
N THR A 231 28.08 -0.59 8.37
CA THR A 231 29.36 -1.15 8.85
C THR A 231 30.25 -1.65 7.71
N GLY A 232 30.18 -0.95 6.57
CA GLY A 232 30.84 -1.32 5.31
C GLY A 232 29.91 -1.03 4.13
N MET A 233 30.44 -1.13 2.90
CA MET A 233 29.75 -0.70 1.68
C MET A 233 29.34 -1.89 0.79
N GLU A 234 28.98 -3.04 1.38
CA GLU A 234 28.87 -4.31 0.63
C GLU A 234 27.47 -4.67 0.09
N SER A 235 26.39 -3.95 0.42
CA SER A 235 25.06 -4.22 -0.13
C SER A 235 24.26 -2.94 -0.40
N ASP A 236 23.82 -2.76 -1.65
CA ASP A 236 23.07 -1.57 -2.09
C ASP A 236 21.56 -1.67 -1.84
N PHE A 237 21.07 -2.85 -1.47
CA PHE A 237 19.69 -3.07 -0.99
C PHE A 237 19.63 -3.49 0.49
N GLY A 238 20.77 -3.75 1.13
CA GLY A 238 20.84 -4.14 2.55
C GLY A 238 20.39 -5.57 2.88
N LEU A 239 19.89 -6.35 1.91
CA LEU A 239 19.29 -7.67 2.12
C LEU A 239 19.69 -8.68 1.03
N ASP A 240 19.95 -9.93 1.44
CA ASP A 240 19.99 -11.12 0.58
C ASP A 240 18.68 -11.94 0.66
N LYS A 241 18.56 -12.99 -0.17
CA LYS A 241 17.34 -13.81 -0.27
C LYS A 241 17.07 -14.61 1.01
N GLU A 242 18.11 -15.23 1.57
CA GLU A 242 18.03 -15.98 2.81
C GLU A 242 17.61 -15.09 3.99
N GLN A 243 18.05 -13.82 4.01
CA GLN A 243 17.62 -12.81 4.97
C GLN A 243 16.14 -12.43 4.79
N VAL A 244 15.65 -12.22 3.56
CA VAL A 244 14.22 -11.92 3.33
C VAL A 244 13.35 -13.04 3.90
N GLN A 245 13.66 -14.31 3.58
CA GLN A 245 12.93 -15.48 4.10
C GLN A 245 12.95 -15.51 5.64
N ALA A 246 14.11 -15.27 6.27
CA ALA A 246 14.22 -15.23 7.73
C ALA A 246 13.48 -14.05 8.39
N LEU A 247 13.25 -12.94 7.68
CA LEU A 247 12.50 -11.79 8.19
C LEU A 247 10.98 -11.98 8.08
N PHE A 248 10.52 -12.83 7.14
CA PHE A 248 9.13 -13.24 6.94
C PHE A 248 8.64 -14.32 7.92
N GLU A 249 9.54 -14.89 8.73
CA GLU A 249 9.25 -15.92 9.75
C GLU A 249 7.99 -15.66 10.59
N PRO A 250 7.63 -14.42 11.03
CA PRO A 250 6.39 -14.20 11.78
C PRO A 250 5.12 -14.52 10.97
N MET A 251 5.07 -14.18 9.68
CA MET A 251 3.93 -14.50 8.81
C MET A 251 3.93 -15.97 8.37
N ILE A 252 5.10 -16.59 8.21
CA ILE A 252 5.23 -18.03 7.96
C ILE A 252 4.72 -18.81 9.18
N THR A 253 5.16 -18.44 10.39
CA THR A 253 4.72 -19.02 11.67
C THR A 253 3.21 -18.89 11.83
N TRP A 254 2.64 -17.69 11.62
CA TRP A 254 1.19 -17.49 11.64
C TRP A 254 0.44 -18.41 10.65
N ALA A 255 0.97 -18.57 9.43
CA ALA A 255 0.37 -19.43 8.44
C ALA A 255 0.44 -20.92 8.84
N ASP A 256 1.55 -21.36 9.45
CA ASP A 256 1.77 -22.74 9.89
C ASP A 256 0.99 -23.07 11.17
N ASP A 257 0.90 -22.16 12.14
CA ASP A 257 0.08 -22.29 13.35
C ASP A 257 -1.39 -22.58 12.98
N LEU A 258 -1.95 -21.81 12.03
CA LEU A 258 -3.32 -22.04 11.51
C LEU A 258 -3.54 -23.42 10.86
N ALA A 259 -2.49 -24.04 10.32
CA ALA A 259 -2.56 -25.38 9.75
C ALA A 259 -2.12 -26.48 10.73
N THR A 260 -1.78 -26.11 11.96
CA THR A 260 -1.31 -27.01 13.01
C THR A 260 -2.09 -26.87 14.31
N ILE A 261 -3.33 -26.34 14.24
CA ILE A 261 -4.32 -26.44 15.33
C ILE A 261 -4.32 -27.87 15.83
N ASP A 262 -3.74 -28.08 17.01
CA ASP A 262 -3.52 -29.39 17.60
C ASP A 262 -4.86 -29.90 18.12
N TYR A 263 -5.68 -30.39 17.20
CA TYR A 263 -7.00 -30.91 17.49
C TYR A 263 -6.88 -32.01 18.56
N ASP A 264 -5.86 -32.87 18.58
CA ASP A 264 -5.71 -33.85 19.67
C ASP A 264 -5.63 -33.16 21.06
N THR A 265 -4.70 -32.23 21.26
CA THR A 265 -4.57 -31.48 22.53
C THR A 265 -5.83 -30.68 22.85
N LEU A 266 -6.43 -30.03 21.85
CA LEU A 266 -7.55 -29.12 22.00
C LEU A 266 -8.86 -29.89 22.28
N LEU A 267 -9.03 -31.08 21.69
CA LEU A 267 -10.12 -32.03 21.97
C LEU A 267 -10.02 -32.57 23.40
N TYR A 268 -8.83 -32.97 23.88
CA TYR A 268 -8.64 -33.43 25.26
C TYR A 268 -8.92 -32.33 26.31
N ALA A 269 -8.78 -31.05 25.94
CA ALA A 269 -9.07 -29.92 26.83
C ALA A 269 -10.53 -29.45 26.78
N ILE A 270 -11.26 -29.73 25.70
CA ILE A 270 -12.52 -29.05 25.38
C ILE A 270 -13.70 -30.00 25.17
N LEU A 271 -13.53 -31.19 24.59
CA LEU A 271 -14.66 -32.12 24.46
C LEU A 271 -15.18 -32.61 25.82
N PRO A 272 -16.46 -33.00 25.91
CA PRO A 272 -16.97 -33.72 27.08
C PRO A 272 -16.19 -35.02 27.34
N ASP A 273 -15.87 -35.29 28.62
CA ASP A 273 -15.11 -36.48 29.07
C ASP A 273 -15.63 -37.81 28.48
N TRP A 274 -16.94 -37.91 28.21
CA TRP A 274 -17.56 -39.12 27.67
C TRP A 274 -17.21 -39.39 26.20
N ILE A 275 -16.86 -38.38 25.40
CA ILE A 275 -16.33 -38.59 24.04
C ILE A 275 -14.93 -39.19 24.10
N ILE A 276 -14.10 -38.75 25.05
CA ILE A 276 -12.75 -39.29 25.28
C ILE A 276 -12.84 -40.73 25.81
N ALA A 277 -13.80 -41.01 26.70
CA ALA A 277 -14.10 -42.37 27.15
C ALA A 277 -14.61 -43.26 26.00
N LEU A 278 -15.37 -42.71 25.06
CA LEU A 278 -15.88 -43.41 23.88
C LEU A 278 -14.76 -43.81 22.91
N ASP A 279 -13.85 -42.89 22.57
CA ASP A 279 -12.65 -43.20 21.77
C ASP A 279 -11.86 -44.35 22.42
N THR A 280 -11.54 -44.20 23.71
CA THR A 280 -10.85 -45.22 24.50
C THR A 280 -11.57 -46.57 24.41
N ALA A 281 -12.91 -46.58 24.49
CA ALA A 281 -13.72 -47.79 24.38
C ALA A 281 -13.67 -48.42 22.97
N MET A 282 -13.75 -47.62 21.90
CA MET A 282 -13.61 -48.10 20.52
C MET A 282 -12.22 -48.72 20.27
N GLN A 283 -11.15 -48.06 20.74
CA GLN A 283 -9.79 -48.59 20.65
C GLN A 283 -9.65 -49.94 21.37
N THR A 284 -10.30 -50.13 22.53
CA THR A 284 -10.23 -51.42 23.25
C THR A 284 -10.86 -52.61 22.51
N VAL A 285 -11.77 -52.36 21.56
CA VAL A 285 -12.36 -53.40 20.69
C VAL A 285 -11.68 -53.49 19.31
N GLY A 286 -10.58 -52.77 19.11
CA GLY A 286 -9.79 -52.79 17.87
C GLY A 286 -10.35 -51.90 16.75
N ILE A 287 -11.21 -50.94 17.10
CA ILE A 287 -11.77 -49.95 16.20
C ILE A 287 -11.01 -48.64 16.45
N ASN A 288 -10.31 -48.12 15.44
CA ASN A 288 -9.62 -46.84 15.52
C ASN A 288 -10.44 -45.80 14.73
N VAL A 289 -11.08 -44.85 15.43
CA VAL A 289 -11.73 -43.72 14.78
C VAL A 289 -10.95 -42.45 15.10
N ASP A 290 -10.63 -41.70 14.06
CA ASP A 290 -9.89 -40.46 14.15
C ASP A 290 -10.85 -39.30 14.48
N ILE A 291 -11.01 -38.98 15.77
CA ILE A 291 -11.87 -37.87 16.22
C ILE A 291 -11.29 -36.52 15.79
N ALA A 292 -9.96 -36.37 15.77
CA ALA A 292 -9.29 -35.19 15.24
C ALA A 292 -9.68 -34.95 13.78
N ALA A 293 -9.66 -35.97 12.92
CA ALA A 293 -10.13 -35.86 11.54
C ALA A 293 -11.63 -35.51 11.41
N ILE A 294 -12.49 -35.98 12.32
CA ILE A 294 -13.92 -35.62 12.31
C ILE A 294 -14.12 -34.13 12.65
N VAL A 295 -13.31 -33.58 13.56
CA VAL A 295 -13.37 -32.15 13.93
C VAL A 295 -12.66 -31.28 12.90
N ALA A 296 -11.49 -31.69 12.38
CA ALA A 296 -10.83 -31.03 11.26
C ALA A 296 -11.76 -30.92 10.05
N ALA A 297 -12.55 -31.96 9.73
CA ALA A 297 -13.54 -31.91 8.66
C ALA A 297 -14.66 -30.85 8.83
N VAL A 298 -14.82 -30.26 10.03
CA VAL A 298 -15.71 -29.13 10.31
C VAL A 298 -15.00 -27.78 10.13
N PHE A 299 -13.74 -27.66 10.57
CA PHE A 299 -13.01 -26.39 10.67
C PHE A 299 -12.04 -26.13 9.51
N GLU A 300 -11.45 -27.15 8.89
CA GLU A 300 -10.64 -27.02 7.66
C GLU A 300 -11.36 -26.26 6.52
N PRO A 301 -12.66 -26.48 6.26
CA PRO A 301 -13.41 -25.68 5.28
C PRO A 301 -13.56 -24.18 5.63
N ILE A 302 -13.24 -23.79 6.86
CA ILE A 302 -13.20 -22.38 7.32
C ILE A 302 -11.77 -21.83 7.18
N ILE A 303 -10.79 -22.61 7.64
CA ILE A 303 -9.36 -22.24 7.70
C ILE A 303 -8.74 -22.14 6.31
N ALA A 304 -8.82 -23.23 5.53
CA ALA A 304 -8.08 -23.35 4.29
C ALA A 304 -8.42 -22.26 3.26
N PRO A 305 -9.69 -21.83 3.07
CA PRO A 305 -10.01 -20.72 2.18
C PRO A 305 -9.41 -19.38 2.59
N ILE A 306 -9.32 -19.08 3.89
CA ILE A 306 -8.76 -17.82 4.40
C ILE A 306 -7.23 -17.88 4.33
N LYS A 307 -6.61 -19.00 4.75
CA LYS A 307 -5.16 -19.23 4.63
C LYS A 307 -4.71 -19.15 3.17
N GLU A 308 -5.39 -19.82 2.25
CA GLU A 308 -5.05 -19.79 0.82
C GLU A 308 -5.17 -18.37 0.23
N ALA A 309 -6.26 -17.66 0.53
CA ALA A 309 -6.46 -16.29 0.08
C ALA A 309 -5.36 -15.32 0.55
N ILE A 310 -4.99 -15.37 1.84
CA ILE A 310 -3.95 -14.48 2.40
C ILE A 310 -2.54 -14.92 1.97
N TYR A 311 -2.25 -16.22 1.99
CA TYR A 311 -0.91 -16.73 1.65
C TYR A 311 -0.60 -16.54 0.15
N GLN A 312 -1.52 -16.93 -0.74
CA GLN A 312 -1.34 -16.80 -2.19
C GLN A 312 -1.55 -15.35 -2.67
N GLY A 313 -2.47 -14.60 -2.06
CA GLY A 313 -2.79 -13.23 -2.44
C GLY A 313 -1.80 -12.18 -1.93
N PHE A 314 -0.99 -12.51 -0.92
CA PHE A 314 -0.09 -11.54 -0.29
C PHE A 314 1.29 -12.11 0.06
N ILE A 315 1.38 -13.12 0.94
CA ILE A 315 2.68 -13.56 1.51
C ILE A 315 3.64 -14.06 0.40
N ALA A 316 3.21 -15.04 -0.38
CA ALA A 316 4.03 -15.63 -1.44
C ALA A 316 4.38 -14.62 -2.55
N GLN A 317 3.48 -13.69 -2.87
CA GLN A 317 3.74 -12.64 -3.86
C GLN A 317 4.77 -11.63 -3.36
N ALA A 318 4.71 -11.25 -2.08
CA ALA A 318 5.67 -10.33 -1.48
C ALA A 318 7.08 -10.94 -1.37
N GLU A 319 7.19 -12.24 -1.05
CA GLU A 319 8.47 -12.96 -1.07
C GLU A 319 9.07 -12.99 -2.49
N VAL A 320 8.29 -13.41 -3.50
CA VAL A 320 8.74 -13.44 -4.90
C VAL A 320 9.14 -12.05 -5.40
N PHE A 321 8.35 -11.02 -5.11
CA PHE A 321 8.65 -9.64 -5.50
C PHE A 321 9.97 -9.14 -4.91
N LEU A 322 10.22 -9.38 -3.62
CA LEU A 322 11.48 -9.00 -2.97
C LEU A 322 12.67 -9.81 -3.51
N GLU A 323 12.47 -11.11 -3.75
CA GLU A 323 13.49 -11.99 -4.35
C GLU A 323 13.88 -11.58 -5.78
N ASP A 324 12.92 -11.17 -6.61
CA ASP A 324 13.16 -10.69 -7.97
C ASP A 324 13.75 -9.28 -7.97
N LEU A 325 13.33 -8.41 -7.03
CA LEU A 325 13.91 -7.08 -6.85
C LEU A 325 15.40 -7.14 -6.44
N ILE A 326 15.75 -8.04 -5.52
CA ILE A 326 17.16 -8.30 -5.14
C ILE A 326 17.96 -8.75 -6.37
N ALA A 327 17.40 -9.65 -7.18
CA ALA A 327 18.07 -10.15 -8.38
C ALA A 327 18.30 -9.05 -9.43
N GLU A 328 17.32 -8.16 -9.64
CA GLU A 328 17.44 -7.03 -10.58
C GLU A 328 18.41 -5.95 -10.07
N VAL A 329 18.42 -5.65 -8.77
CA VAL A 329 19.42 -4.74 -8.16
C VAL A 329 20.84 -5.26 -8.37
N GLU A 330 21.12 -6.52 -8.04
CA GLU A 330 22.45 -7.11 -8.24
C GLU A 330 22.84 -7.24 -9.72
N ALA A 331 21.87 -7.45 -10.62
CA ALA A 331 22.13 -7.49 -12.07
C ALA A 331 22.49 -6.12 -12.66
N LEU A 332 21.90 -5.03 -12.15
CA LEU A 332 22.09 -3.67 -12.67
C LEU A 332 23.18 -2.86 -11.96
N LYS A 333 23.56 -3.24 -10.74
CA LYS A 333 24.49 -2.55 -9.84
C LYS A 333 25.68 -1.87 -10.53
N ASP A 334 26.53 -2.66 -11.21
CA ASP A 334 27.76 -2.15 -11.84
C ASP A 334 27.47 -1.20 -13.02
N GLU A 335 26.43 -1.50 -13.82
CA GLU A 335 26.01 -0.66 -14.96
C GLU A 335 25.52 0.70 -14.46
N VAL A 336 24.63 0.69 -13.47
CA VAL A 336 23.98 1.90 -12.94
C VAL A 336 24.94 2.76 -12.14
N LYS A 337 25.77 2.17 -11.26
CA LYS A 337 26.81 2.94 -10.54
C LYS A 337 27.79 3.61 -11.52
N SER A 338 28.24 2.91 -12.56
CA SER A 338 29.11 3.50 -13.58
C SER A 338 28.43 4.57 -14.43
N GLU A 339 27.13 4.45 -14.70
CA GLU A 339 26.35 5.45 -15.42
C GLU A 339 26.17 6.73 -14.57
N TYR A 340 25.82 6.56 -13.29
CA TYR A 340 25.54 7.66 -12.37
C TYR A 340 26.80 8.47 -12.06
N GLU A 341 27.91 7.80 -11.75
CA GLU A 341 29.25 8.41 -11.62
C GLU A 341 29.60 9.24 -12.86
N GLY A 342 29.45 8.65 -14.06
CA GLY A 342 29.73 9.35 -15.32
C GLY A 342 28.86 10.60 -15.55
N ARG A 343 27.59 10.55 -15.16
CA ARG A 343 26.65 11.70 -15.24
C ARG A 343 26.99 12.79 -14.23
N LEU A 344 27.26 12.44 -12.97
CA LEU A 344 27.63 13.38 -11.91
C LEU A 344 28.98 14.06 -12.21
N SER A 345 29.98 13.29 -12.64
CA SER A 345 31.27 13.80 -13.11
C SER A 345 31.14 14.73 -14.31
N ALA A 346 30.19 14.48 -15.23
CA ALA A 346 29.91 15.38 -16.35
C ALA A 346 29.15 16.65 -15.95
N ALA A 347 28.31 16.58 -14.91
CA ALA A 347 27.54 17.71 -14.38
C ALA A 347 28.39 18.65 -13.49
N ALA A 348 29.51 18.17 -12.93
CA ALA A 348 30.35 18.93 -12.01
C ALA A 348 30.90 20.24 -12.60
N HIS A 349 31.16 21.23 -11.73
CA HIS A 349 31.80 22.48 -12.13
C HIS A 349 33.29 22.24 -12.45
N PRO A 350 33.88 22.78 -13.54
CA PRO A 350 35.26 22.46 -13.95
C PRO A 350 36.37 22.88 -12.97
N GLU A 351 36.05 23.72 -11.98
CA GLU A 351 36.97 24.16 -10.92
C GLU A 351 36.69 23.50 -9.55
N LEU A 352 35.69 22.61 -9.46
CA LEU A 352 35.43 21.78 -8.28
C LEU A 352 36.31 20.51 -8.34
N ASP A 353 36.84 20.09 -7.20
CA ASP A 353 37.51 18.78 -7.09
C ASP A 353 36.46 17.73 -6.74
N GLY A 354 36.14 16.85 -7.70
CA GLY A 354 35.01 15.92 -7.60
C GLY A 354 33.67 16.51 -8.02
N HIS A 355 32.59 15.90 -7.55
CA HIS A 355 31.20 16.16 -7.91
C HIS A 355 30.29 16.33 -6.68
N ALA A 356 28.99 16.57 -6.90
CA ALA A 356 28.03 16.92 -5.84
C ALA A 356 28.00 15.96 -4.63
N LEU A 357 28.25 14.67 -4.85
CA LEU A 357 28.23 13.66 -3.79
C LEU A 357 29.50 13.64 -2.94
N ASP A 358 30.68 13.96 -3.49
CA ASP A 358 31.91 14.15 -2.68
C ASP A 358 31.78 15.33 -1.72
N HIS A 359 30.85 16.23 -2.03
CA HIS A 359 30.50 17.44 -1.29
C HIS A 359 29.07 17.38 -0.75
N PHE A 360 28.53 16.19 -0.46
CA PHE A 360 27.09 16.00 -0.19
C PHE A 360 26.51 17.01 0.81
N TYR A 361 27.14 17.20 1.98
CA TYR A 361 26.66 18.13 3.02
C TYR A 361 26.74 19.63 2.67
N THR A 362 27.44 19.98 1.59
CA THR A 362 27.54 21.33 1.02
C THR A 362 26.87 21.44 -0.37
N SER A 363 26.23 20.37 -0.85
CA SER A 363 25.48 20.32 -2.10
C SER A 363 24.07 20.90 -1.96
N GLY A 364 23.48 21.28 -3.10
CA GLY A 364 22.06 21.64 -3.19
C GLY A 364 21.14 20.51 -2.75
N LEU A 365 21.45 19.25 -3.10
CA LEU A 365 20.67 18.06 -2.77
C LEU A 365 20.40 17.96 -1.25
N PHE A 366 21.46 18.05 -0.43
CA PHE A 366 21.32 18.07 1.02
C PHE A 366 20.63 19.35 1.52
N ALA A 367 21.03 20.52 1.01
CA ALA A 367 20.49 21.81 1.44
C ALA A 367 18.98 21.90 1.20
N HIS A 368 18.49 21.49 0.04
CA HIS A 368 17.07 21.50 -0.32
C HIS A 368 16.28 20.57 0.58
N SER A 369 16.73 19.31 0.72
CA SER A 369 16.07 18.31 1.57
C SER A 369 15.99 18.77 3.03
N PHE A 370 17.08 19.30 3.57
CA PHE A 370 17.13 19.83 4.94
C PHE A 370 16.24 21.07 5.11
N ASN A 371 16.32 22.04 4.19
CA ASN A 371 15.58 23.29 4.29
C ASN A 371 14.07 23.07 4.10
N ILE A 372 13.65 22.21 3.18
CA ILE A 372 12.25 21.81 3.00
C ILE A 372 11.74 21.16 4.29
N ALA A 373 12.46 20.18 4.85
CA ALA A 373 12.04 19.50 6.07
C ALA A 373 11.95 20.46 7.27
N ALA A 374 12.96 21.33 7.46
CA ALA A 374 12.96 22.33 8.52
C ALA A 374 11.82 23.34 8.36
N ALA A 375 11.56 23.81 7.14
CA ALA A 375 10.46 24.73 6.84
C ALA A 375 9.10 24.05 7.07
N ALA A 376 8.92 22.78 6.64
CA ALA A 376 7.68 22.01 6.82
C ALA A 376 7.36 21.72 8.29
N ILE A 377 8.39 21.50 9.13
CA ILE A 377 8.25 21.38 10.58
C ILE A 377 7.82 22.71 11.22
N ALA A 378 8.30 23.84 10.69
CA ALA A 378 7.96 25.17 11.18
C ALA A 378 6.58 25.67 10.70
N ASN A 379 6.20 25.38 9.46
CA ASN A 379 4.86 25.52 8.90
C ASN A 379 4.65 24.50 7.75
N HIS A 380 3.77 23.53 7.95
CA HIS A 380 3.48 22.47 6.97
C HIS A 380 2.87 22.99 5.65
N GLU A 381 2.21 24.16 5.68
CA GLU A 381 1.66 24.80 4.46
C GLU A 381 2.74 25.04 3.40
N VAL A 382 4.01 25.16 3.80
CA VAL A 382 5.12 25.43 2.88
C VAL A 382 5.37 24.33 1.86
N VAL A 383 5.02 23.07 2.18
CA VAL A 383 5.14 21.90 1.28
C VAL A 383 3.82 21.51 0.63
N LEU A 384 2.72 22.22 0.92
CA LEU A 384 1.44 21.88 0.33
C LEU A 384 1.40 22.25 -1.17
N PRO A 385 0.78 21.39 -2.00
CA PRO A 385 0.60 21.64 -3.42
C PRO A 385 -0.33 22.83 -3.68
N VAL A 386 0.11 23.81 -4.48
CA VAL A 386 -0.67 25.00 -4.83
C VAL A 386 -1.70 24.72 -5.93
N GLY A 387 -2.95 25.13 -5.76
CA GLY A 387 -4.03 24.91 -6.74
C GLY A 387 -4.54 23.46 -6.78
N ASP A 388 -5.37 23.12 -7.77
CA ASP A 388 -6.02 21.80 -7.88
C ASP A 388 -5.04 20.72 -8.40
N PRO A 389 -4.72 19.65 -7.64
CA PRO A 389 -3.82 18.58 -8.09
C PRO A 389 -4.42 17.70 -9.18
N SER A 390 -5.73 17.75 -9.42
CA SER A 390 -6.42 16.97 -10.45
C SER A 390 -6.39 17.61 -11.85
N ALA A 391 -5.83 18.81 -11.98
CA ALA A 391 -5.87 19.67 -13.16
C ALA A 391 -4.57 19.68 -14.00
N GLY A 392 -3.80 18.58 -13.97
CA GLY A 392 -2.53 18.41 -14.69
C GLY A 392 -2.51 17.21 -15.65
N PRO A 393 -1.52 17.14 -16.56
CA PRO A 393 -1.23 15.91 -17.31
C PRO A 393 -0.80 14.76 -16.39
N ALA A 394 -1.01 13.55 -16.88
CA ALA A 394 -0.47 12.35 -16.23
C ALA A 394 1.05 12.28 -16.46
N SER A 395 1.82 12.06 -15.41
CA SER A 395 3.29 11.90 -15.43
C SER A 395 3.74 11.26 -14.12
N PHE A 396 4.83 10.49 -14.15
CA PHE A 396 5.30 9.67 -13.02
C PHE A 396 6.53 10.23 -12.28
N ASP A 397 7.26 11.19 -12.85
CA ASP A 397 8.55 11.70 -12.31
C ASP A 397 8.39 12.86 -11.30
N ALA A 398 8.49 12.57 -10.00
CA ALA A 398 8.33 13.55 -8.93
C ALA A 398 9.33 14.74 -8.94
N SER A 399 10.31 14.80 -9.85
CA SER A 399 11.33 15.86 -9.96
C SER A 399 10.80 17.29 -9.88
N TYR A 400 9.61 17.58 -10.40
CA TYR A 400 9.02 18.92 -10.36
C TYR A 400 8.28 19.28 -9.06
N SER A 401 8.14 18.35 -8.11
CA SER A 401 7.39 18.56 -6.87
C SER A 401 7.82 19.79 -6.06
N PRO A 402 9.13 20.11 -5.89
CA PRO A 402 9.56 21.34 -5.21
C PRO A 402 9.02 22.63 -5.86
N SER A 403 8.84 22.61 -7.19
CA SER A 403 8.29 23.74 -7.96
C SER A 403 6.78 23.92 -7.81
N TRP A 404 6.09 22.94 -7.22
CA TRP A 404 4.64 22.97 -6.96
C TRP A 404 4.27 23.25 -5.50
N MET A 405 5.27 23.27 -4.62
CA MET A 405 5.14 23.66 -3.22
C MET A 405 5.08 25.19 -3.09
N GLN A 406 4.43 25.68 -2.03
CA GLN A 406 4.54 27.10 -1.63
C GLN A 406 6.01 27.52 -1.46
N ALA A 407 6.89 26.62 -1.00
CA ALA A 407 8.34 26.82 -0.91
C ALA A 407 8.97 27.30 -2.23
N GLY A 408 8.63 26.67 -3.36
CA GLY A 408 9.18 27.01 -4.68
C GLY A 408 8.45 28.18 -5.36
N LEU A 409 7.15 28.32 -5.14
CA LEU A 409 6.32 29.35 -5.78
C LEU A 409 6.35 30.72 -5.09
N CYS A 410 6.70 30.78 -3.80
CA CYS A 410 6.81 32.03 -3.04
C CYS A 410 8.22 32.63 -3.15
N PRO A 411 8.43 33.78 -3.83
CA PRO A 411 9.77 34.33 -4.06
C PRO A 411 10.53 34.69 -2.77
N HIS A 412 9.82 35.06 -1.70
CA HIS A 412 10.40 35.35 -0.40
C HIS A 412 10.94 34.11 0.33
N LEU A 413 10.43 32.92 0.00
CA LEU A 413 10.89 31.64 0.57
C LEU A 413 11.89 30.94 -0.36
N ALA A 414 11.66 30.97 -1.67
CA ALA A 414 12.41 30.19 -2.65
C ALA A 414 13.92 30.42 -2.56
N GLY A 415 14.39 31.67 -2.48
CA GLY A 415 15.82 31.97 -2.36
C GLY A 415 16.47 31.58 -1.02
N ALA A 416 15.66 31.33 0.03
CA ALA A 416 16.13 30.87 1.33
C ALA A 416 16.12 29.34 1.45
N ILE A 417 15.12 28.67 0.86
CA ILE A 417 14.96 27.22 0.89
C ILE A 417 15.82 26.54 -0.20
N PHE A 418 15.91 27.16 -1.38
CA PHE A 418 16.64 26.68 -2.56
C PHE A 418 17.80 27.62 -2.95
N PRO A 419 18.80 27.81 -2.08
CA PRO A 419 19.79 28.88 -2.22
C PRO A 419 20.85 28.64 -3.31
N LEU A 420 20.72 27.55 -4.08
CA LEU A 420 21.56 27.21 -5.25
C LEU A 420 20.76 27.06 -6.55
N GLY A 421 19.41 27.09 -6.50
CA GLY A 421 18.51 26.84 -7.63
C GLY A 421 17.44 25.80 -7.29
N LEU A 422 16.27 25.89 -7.93
CA LEU A 422 15.13 25.00 -7.71
C LEU A 422 15.15 23.75 -8.63
N ASP A 423 16.02 23.78 -9.65
CA ASP A 423 16.19 22.79 -10.70
C ASP A 423 17.26 21.74 -10.36
N VAL A 424 17.41 20.73 -11.23
CA VAL A 424 18.45 19.69 -11.09
C VAL A 424 19.86 20.31 -11.03
N ALA A 425 20.12 21.38 -11.79
CA ALA A 425 21.40 22.08 -11.76
C ALA A 425 21.67 22.67 -10.36
N GLY A 426 20.68 23.32 -9.72
CA GLY A 426 20.76 23.80 -8.35
C GLY A 426 20.97 22.68 -7.34
N ALA A 427 20.27 21.55 -7.49
CA ALA A 427 20.45 20.37 -6.63
C ALA A 427 21.85 19.77 -6.72
N LEU A 428 22.46 19.74 -7.91
CA LEU A 428 23.83 19.22 -8.12
C LEU A 428 24.93 20.29 -7.99
N SER A 429 24.58 21.53 -7.64
CA SER A 429 25.55 22.58 -7.34
C SER A 429 26.12 22.44 -5.93
N VAL A 430 27.31 23.00 -5.69
CA VAL A 430 28.03 22.91 -4.40
C VAL A 430 28.38 24.30 -3.87
N ARG A 431 28.25 24.51 -2.55
CA ARG A 431 28.70 25.73 -1.85
C ARG A 431 29.89 25.42 -0.92
N GLU A 432 31.11 25.68 -1.38
CA GLU A 432 32.33 25.44 -0.60
C GLU A 432 33.10 26.75 -0.37
N GLY A 433 33.62 26.97 0.84
CA GLY A 433 34.46 28.13 1.16
C GLY A 433 33.77 29.50 1.07
N GLY A 434 32.44 29.53 0.91
CA GLY A 434 31.67 30.75 0.63
C GLY A 434 31.60 31.12 -0.86
N GLN A 435 32.01 30.22 -1.75
CA GLN A 435 31.84 30.29 -3.19
C GLN A 435 30.83 29.22 -3.64
N ASP A 436 30.04 29.57 -4.66
CA ASP A 436 29.12 28.65 -5.32
C ASP A 436 29.77 28.09 -6.58
N TYR A 437 29.69 26.77 -6.73
CA TYR A 437 30.16 25.99 -7.86
C TYR A 437 28.93 25.42 -8.58
N PRO A 438 28.36 26.16 -9.56
CA PRO A 438 27.15 25.74 -10.23
C PRO A 438 27.41 24.51 -11.10
N ALA A 439 26.50 23.54 -11.07
CA ALA A 439 26.53 22.42 -12.01
C ALA A 439 26.40 22.92 -13.46
N THR A 440 26.98 22.19 -14.40
CA THR A 440 27.09 22.57 -15.82
C THR A 440 25.94 22.07 -16.69
N LEU A 441 24.94 21.41 -16.10
CA LEU A 441 23.75 20.92 -16.78
C LEU A 441 22.96 22.07 -17.42
N THR A 442 22.60 21.90 -18.68
CA THR A 442 21.78 22.85 -19.47
C THR A 442 20.32 22.43 -19.59
N GLU A 443 20.00 21.22 -19.11
CA GLU A 443 18.70 20.57 -19.17
C GLU A 443 18.31 20.17 -17.75
N ASP A 444 17.00 20.23 -17.47
CA ASP A 444 16.38 19.85 -16.20
C ASP A 444 15.80 18.43 -16.32
N SER A 445 15.10 17.91 -15.30
CA SER A 445 14.50 16.57 -15.39
C SER A 445 13.55 16.44 -16.60
N PRO A 446 13.64 15.33 -17.37
CA PRO A 446 12.69 15.07 -18.46
C PRO A 446 11.29 14.85 -17.92
N VAL A 447 10.26 15.13 -18.72
CA VAL A 447 8.87 14.88 -18.34
C VAL A 447 8.30 13.74 -19.17
N GLU A 448 7.66 12.79 -18.49
CA GLU A 448 6.85 11.76 -19.12
C GLU A 448 5.56 12.38 -19.68
N CYS A 449 5.28 12.19 -20.97
CA CYS A 449 4.29 12.99 -21.69
C CYS A 449 3.48 12.18 -22.70
N HIS A 450 2.53 11.37 -22.22
CA HIS A 450 1.57 10.59 -23.02
C HIS A 450 0.59 9.82 -22.11
N ASP A 451 -0.35 9.09 -22.71
CA ASP A 451 -1.29 8.17 -22.07
C ASP A 451 -0.58 6.90 -21.49
N GLY A 452 0.19 7.06 -20.39
CA GLY A 452 0.68 5.98 -19.53
C GLY A 452 1.72 4.97 -20.08
N SER A 453 2.48 5.31 -21.12
CA SER A 453 3.56 4.47 -21.67
C SER A 453 4.95 4.80 -21.07
N LEU A 454 5.36 4.08 -20.01
CA LEU A 454 6.60 4.26 -19.21
C LEU A 454 7.96 4.38 -19.94
N SER A 455 7.99 4.41 -21.28
CA SER A 455 9.17 4.45 -22.13
C SER A 455 9.32 5.72 -23.00
N ALA A 456 8.38 6.67 -22.96
CA ALA A 456 8.36 7.82 -23.87
C ALA A 456 8.50 9.18 -23.15
N PHE A 457 9.74 9.67 -23.08
CA PHE A 457 10.07 10.94 -22.42
C PHE A 457 10.16 12.09 -23.43
N ALA A 458 9.89 13.32 -22.96
CA ALA A 458 10.06 14.54 -23.73
C ALA A 458 11.08 15.48 -23.06
N ASP A 459 12.20 15.72 -23.76
CA ASP A 459 13.27 16.65 -23.32
C ASP A 459 12.80 18.12 -23.24
N ALA A 460 11.72 18.45 -23.96
CA ALA A 460 11.12 19.78 -24.01
C ALA A 460 9.58 19.67 -23.99
N PRO A 461 8.96 19.45 -22.81
CA PRO A 461 7.52 19.24 -22.69
C PRO A 461 6.72 20.50 -23.02
N THR A 462 5.57 20.29 -23.68
CA THR A 462 4.59 21.33 -24.00
C THR A 462 3.19 20.80 -23.70
N ALA A 463 2.23 21.70 -23.46
CA ALA A 463 0.82 21.32 -23.33
C ALA A 463 0.20 20.65 -24.58
N ALA A 464 0.94 20.56 -25.69
CA ALA A 464 0.56 19.84 -26.90
C ALA A 464 1.28 18.49 -27.08
N SER A 465 2.38 18.25 -26.36
CA SER A 465 3.10 16.97 -26.34
C SER A 465 2.74 16.12 -25.12
N CYS A 466 2.35 16.76 -24.01
CA CYS A 466 1.90 16.11 -22.78
C CYS A 466 0.38 16.23 -22.73
N VAL A 467 -0.33 15.12 -23.01
CA VAL A 467 -1.80 15.11 -23.03
C VAL A 467 -2.32 15.37 -21.60
N VAL A 468 -3.11 16.43 -21.44
CA VAL A 468 -3.73 16.77 -20.15
C VAL A 468 -4.97 15.91 -19.95
N THR A 469 -4.79 14.74 -19.33
CA THR A 469 -5.87 13.83 -18.95
C THR A 469 -6.35 14.15 -17.53
N PRO A 470 -7.55 14.70 -17.32
CA PRO A 470 -8.04 15.07 -15.98
C PRO A 470 -8.22 13.83 -15.09
N LEU A 471 -8.08 13.98 -13.77
CA LEU A 471 -8.30 12.90 -12.79
C LEU A 471 -9.64 12.17 -13.01
N ALA A 472 -10.72 12.89 -13.32
CA ALA A 472 -12.03 12.27 -13.55
C ALA A 472 -12.10 11.38 -14.81
N ALA A 473 -11.16 11.53 -15.76
CA ALA A 473 -10.99 10.62 -16.89
C ALA A 473 -10.07 9.45 -16.51
N LEU A 474 -8.98 9.72 -15.76
CA LEU A 474 -8.10 8.67 -15.22
C LEU A 474 -8.84 7.71 -14.29
N LEU A 475 -9.76 8.18 -13.45
CA LEU A 475 -10.56 7.30 -12.58
C LEU A 475 -11.60 6.46 -13.34
N LEU A 476 -11.81 6.70 -14.64
CA LEU A 476 -12.70 5.91 -15.51
C LEU A 476 -11.94 4.98 -16.46
N ASP A 477 -10.70 5.33 -16.80
CA ASP A 477 -9.76 4.53 -17.60
C ASP A 477 -8.34 4.88 -17.13
N PRO A 478 -7.75 4.11 -16.19
CA PRO A 478 -6.62 4.56 -15.36
C PRO A 478 -5.26 4.51 -16.06
N VAL A 479 -5.15 5.07 -17.26
CA VAL A 479 -3.92 5.04 -18.08
C VAL A 479 -2.99 6.22 -17.75
N GLY A 480 -2.04 5.99 -16.84
CA GLY A 480 -1.03 6.98 -16.40
C GLY A 480 -1.09 7.26 -14.89
N SER A 481 -0.18 8.12 -14.41
CA SER A 481 -0.08 8.52 -12.99
C SER A 481 -0.60 9.95 -12.77
N VAL A 482 -1.40 10.16 -11.71
CA VAL A 482 -1.88 11.50 -11.32
C VAL A 482 -0.85 12.18 -10.42
N SER A 483 0.10 12.90 -11.01
CA SER A 483 1.12 13.60 -10.22
C SER A 483 1.52 14.94 -10.81
N ARG A 484 2.21 15.76 -10.01
CA ARG A 484 2.72 17.10 -10.39
C ARG A 484 4.15 17.04 -10.93
N ALA A 485 4.44 15.96 -11.63
CA ALA A 485 5.70 15.59 -12.26
C ALA A 485 6.04 16.42 -13.53
N TYR A 486 5.64 17.69 -13.58
CA TYR A 486 5.80 18.54 -14.77
C TYR A 486 5.98 20.01 -14.38
N PRO A 487 6.64 20.84 -15.21
CA PRO A 487 6.85 22.26 -14.93
C PRO A 487 5.55 23.02 -14.60
N PRO A 488 5.51 23.84 -13.53
CA PRO A 488 4.37 24.69 -13.20
C PRO A 488 3.87 25.60 -14.34
N SER A 489 4.75 25.90 -15.30
CA SER A 489 4.44 26.67 -16.52
C SER A 489 3.49 25.97 -17.50
N LEU A 490 3.26 24.66 -17.34
CA LEU A 490 2.31 23.86 -18.14
C LEU A 490 0.98 23.61 -17.42
N ALA A 491 0.76 24.22 -16.24
CA ALA A 491 -0.48 24.09 -15.48
C ALA A 491 -1.70 24.65 -16.24
N ALA A 492 -2.87 24.04 -16.05
CA ALA A 492 -4.12 24.47 -16.69
C ALA A 492 -4.64 25.85 -16.20
N GLY A 493 -4.06 26.41 -15.14
CA GLY A 493 -4.42 27.72 -14.58
C GLY A 493 -3.22 28.41 -13.92
N PRO A 494 -3.33 29.72 -13.63
CA PRO A 494 -2.27 30.48 -12.99
C PRO A 494 -2.06 30.00 -11.55
N LEU A 495 -0.79 29.79 -11.19
CA LEU A 495 -0.37 29.43 -9.84
C LEU A 495 0.10 30.69 -9.11
N GLY A 496 -0.21 30.79 -7.81
CA GLY A 496 0.11 31.96 -7.00
C GLY A 496 0.60 31.55 -5.61
N CYS A 497 1.62 32.25 -5.12
CA CYS A 497 2.04 32.16 -3.73
C CYS A 497 0.92 32.64 -2.80
N GLU A 498 0.59 31.85 -1.77
CA GLU A 498 -0.46 32.19 -0.78
C GLU A 498 0.05 33.11 0.35
N GLY A 499 1.31 33.56 0.27
CA GLY A 499 1.91 34.45 1.28
C GLY A 499 2.25 33.73 2.59
N VAL A 500 2.54 32.43 2.51
CA VAL A 500 2.89 31.59 3.68
C VAL A 500 4.04 32.22 4.46
N VAL A 501 3.87 32.31 5.78
CA VAL A 501 4.91 32.77 6.72
C VAL A 501 5.54 31.56 7.38
N VAL A 502 6.87 31.47 7.32
CA VAL A 502 7.67 30.42 7.97
C VAL A 502 8.57 31.08 9.01
N PRO A 503 8.44 30.75 10.32
CA PRO A 503 9.25 31.36 11.36
C PRO A 503 10.77 31.24 11.10
N GLY A 504 11.45 32.39 11.02
CA GLY A 504 12.90 32.47 10.79
C GLY A 504 13.34 32.59 9.33
N LEU A 505 12.41 32.47 8.37
CA LEU A 505 12.64 32.81 6.96
C LEU A 505 12.13 34.25 6.67
N PRO A 506 12.44 34.83 5.49
CA PRO A 506 11.88 36.13 5.11
C PRO A 506 10.34 36.11 5.11
N GLU A 507 9.73 37.23 5.47
CA GLU A 507 8.27 37.42 5.39
C GLU A 507 7.86 37.83 3.96
N PRO A 508 6.62 37.54 3.52
CA PRO A 508 6.08 38.09 2.28
C PRO A 508 6.08 39.62 2.33
N GLU A 509 6.34 40.28 1.20
CA GLU A 509 6.23 41.74 1.15
C GLU A 509 4.79 42.17 1.53
N PRO A 510 4.63 43.20 2.39
CA PRO A 510 3.31 43.67 2.79
C PRO A 510 2.55 44.16 1.56
N GLY A 511 1.53 43.42 1.17
CA GLY A 511 0.74 43.69 -0.03
C GLY A 511 0.28 45.15 -0.06
N GLY A 512 0.65 45.85 -1.13
CA GLY A 512 0.27 47.24 -1.33
C GLY A 512 -1.25 47.37 -1.25
N THR A 513 -1.75 48.08 -0.24
CA THR A 513 -3.14 48.49 -0.21
C THR A 513 -3.34 49.54 -1.30
N ASP A 514 -3.68 49.10 -2.51
CA ASP A 514 -4.30 49.93 -3.55
C ASP A 514 -5.75 50.27 -3.14
N SER A 515 -5.83 50.94 -1.99
CA SER A 515 -6.95 51.79 -1.64
C SER A 515 -6.65 53.19 -2.19
N ASP A 516 -7.06 53.47 -3.42
CA ASP A 516 -7.55 54.81 -3.75
C ASP A 516 -8.54 54.81 -4.93
N SER A 517 -9.76 55.17 -4.54
CA SER A 517 -10.93 55.62 -5.29
C SER A 517 -10.77 56.21 -6.70
N ASP A 518 -11.79 55.98 -7.53
CA ASP A 518 -12.21 56.85 -8.64
C ASP A 518 -12.26 58.34 -8.24
N SER A 519 -11.58 59.23 -8.98
CA SER A 519 -12.19 60.42 -9.65
C SER A 519 -11.17 61.40 -10.27
N ASP A 520 -11.37 61.67 -11.56
CA ASP A 520 -11.08 62.89 -12.35
C ASP A 520 -10.09 63.98 -11.86
N GLY A 521 -9.11 64.28 -12.74
CA GLY A 521 -9.00 65.62 -13.35
C GLY A 521 -7.96 66.60 -12.78
N GLY A 522 -6.92 66.94 -13.59
CA GLY A 522 -6.00 68.04 -13.25
C GLY A 522 -4.82 68.26 -14.21
N THR A 523 -5.02 69.00 -15.31
CA THR A 523 -3.95 69.55 -16.16
C THR A 523 -3.14 70.65 -15.49
N GLU A 524 -1.81 70.70 -15.68
CA GLU A 524 -1.12 71.79 -16.42
C GLU A 524 0.42 71.63 -16.58
N THR A 525 0.88 71.76 -17.84
CA THR A 525 2.14 72.39 -18.38
C THR A 525 3.45 72.46 -17.54
N SER A 526 4.66 72.23 -18.07
CA SER A 526 5.25 72.22 -19.45
C SER A 526 6.66 71.54 -19.40
N GLY A 527 7.48 71.31 -20.45
CA GLY A 527 7.51 71.62 -21.89
C GLY A 527 8.95 72.01 -22.32
N GLY A 528 9.48 71.77 -23.54
CA GLY A 528 8.91 71.18 -24.77
C GLY A 528 9.94 71.11 -25.93
N SER A 529 9.47 70.77 -27.14
CA SER A 529 10.12 70.89 -28.49
C SER A 529 11.39 70.07 -28.80
N ASP A 530 11.62 69.50 -30.01
CA ASP A 530 10.87 69.30 -31.28
C ASP A 530 11.47 68.04 -31.98
N GLY A 531 10.87 67.34 -32.96
CA GLY A 531 9.54 67.44 -33.60
C GLY A 531 9.43 66.60 -34.90
N GLY A 532 8.19 66.33 -35.37
CA GLY A 532 7.82 65.85 -36.73
C GLY A 532 8.06 64.36 -37.08
N SER A 533 7.19 63.66 -37.84
CA SER A 533 5.87 64.00 -38.41
C SER A 533 5.12 62.71 -38.83
N GLU A 534 3.84 62.63 -38.43
CA GLU A 534 2.62 62.08 -39.10
C GLU A 534 2.74 61.00 -40.22
N THR A 535 1.87 59.99 -40.35
CA THR A 535 0.39 60.09 -40.36
C THR A 535 -0.35 58.75 -40.10
N SER A 536 -1.58 58.89 -39.60
CA SER A 536 -2.79 58.03 -39.59
C SER A 536 -2.99 56.98 -40.73
N ALA A 537 -3.89 55.97 -40.68
CA ALA A 537 -5.05 55.59 -39.84
C ALA A 537 -5.18 54.03 -39.84
N GLY A 538 -6.01 53.30 -39.08
CA GLY A 538 -7.20 53.60 -38.26
C GLY A 538 -8.41 52.75 -38.71
N THR A 539 -9.32 52.41 -37.78
CA THR A 539 -10.58 51.64 -37.97
C THR A 539 -10.40 50.11 -38.15
N SER A 540 -10.79 49.18 -37.25
CA SER A 540 -11.79 49.05 -36.16
C SER A 540 -13.16 48.46 -36.55
N ALA A 541 -13.79 47.80 -35.57
CA ALA A 541 -15.00 46.95 -35.60
C ALA A 541 -14.81 45.52 -36.21
N GLY A 542 -15.35 44.44 -35.63
CA GLY A 542 -16.12 44.31 -34.37
C GLY A 542 -17.25 43.29 -34.46
N THR A 543 -17.74 42.83 -33.30
CA THR A 543 -18.98 42.03 -33.10
C THR A 543 -19.04 40.58 -33.62
N SER A 544 -18.68 39.66 -32.72
CA SER A 544 -19.61 38.76 -31.99
C SER A 544 -20.45 37.66 -32.69
N ALA A 545 -20.44 36.51 -31.99
CA ALA A 545 -21.57 35.63 -31.70
C ALA A 545 -22.02 34.56 -32.73
N GLY A 546 -21.94 33.31 -32.27
CA GLY A 546 -23.08 32.40 -32.36
C GLY A 546 -22.79 31.06 -33.05
N PRO A 547 -23.22 29.92 -32.47
CA PRO A 547 -22.83 28.60 -32.95
C PRO A 547 -23.74 28.09 -34.08
N GLY A 548 -23.16 27.22 -34.92
CA GLY A 548 -23.88 26.44 -35.92
C GLY A 548 -23.35 25.01 -35.93
N THR A 549 -24.07 24.10 -35.29
CA THR A 549 -23.90 22.66 -35.48
C THR A 549 -24.35 22.26 -36.88
N ASP A 550 -23.56 21.45 -37.58
CA ASP A 550 -24.12 20.52 -38.56
C ASP A 550 -23.24 19.27 -38.68
N ALA A 551 -23.89 18.11 -38.79
CA ALA A 551 -23.25 16.81 -38.78
C ALA A 551 -23.31 16.11 -40.15
N SER A 552 -22.16 15.62 -40.59
CA SER A 552 -21.97 14.54 -41.58
C SER A 552 -20.51 14.11 -41.43
N GLY A 553 -20.16 12.85 -41.15
CA GLY A 553 -20.52 11.65 -41.91
C GLY A 553 -19.63 11.61 -43.15
N GLY A 554 -18.74 10.63 -43.37
CA GLY A 554 -18.40 9.39 -42.65
C GLY A 554 -17.47 8.57 -43.57
N THR A 555 -17.03 7.37 -43.15
CA THR A 555 -16.06 6.49 -43.88
C THR A 555 -14.65 7.11 -44.07
N ASP A 556 -13.55 6.36 -44.08
CA ASP A 556 -13.41 4.97 -44.53
C ASP A 556 -12.39 4.14 -43.70
N SER A 557 -12.42 2.83 -43.94
CA SER A 557 -11.68 1.76 -43.27
C SER A 557 -10.20 1.63 -43.65
N GLY A 558 -9.41 1.03 -42.75
CA GLY A 558 -8.00 0.66 -42.95
C GLY A 558 -7.45 -0.12 -41.77
#